data_AF-A0A843H069-F1
#
_entry.id   AF-A0A843H069-F1
#
_cell.length_a   1.000
_cell.length_b   1.000
_cell.length_c   1.000
_cell.angle_alpha   90.00
_cell.angle_beta   90.00
_cell.angle_gamma   90.00
#
_symmetry.space_group_name_H-M   'P 1'
#
loop_
_entity.id
_entity.type
_entity.pdbx_description
1 polymer ?
#
loop_
_entity_poly.entity_id
_entity_poly.type
_entity_poly.pdbx_seq_one_letter_code
_entity_poly.pdbx_strand_id
1 'polypeptide(L)'
;MYKHNLKVYGEDLLNGSTAGVVKAQGNMGGLVVRVFAKADAQTVGSTDVTIKSGDDGENFGTTITVLNVASATAVEKDDLLAEAILPWDVEKYVTAAAAAGSDASSGATASTNIVVTLGYLPR
;
A
#
# COMPACT_ATOMS: atom_id res chain seq x y z
N MET A 1 -9.02 19.07 12.29
CA MET A 1 -9.46 18.42 11.04
C MET A 1 -9.32 16.93 11.24
N TYR A 2 -10.42 16.21 11.43
CA TYR A 2 -10.40 14.75 11.43
C TYR A 2 -10.07 14.31 10.01
N LYS A 3 -8.94 13.60 9.82
CA LYS A 3 -8.61 12.96 8.55
C LYS A 3 -9.64 11.86 8.34
N HIS A 4 -10.73 12.17 7.63
CA HIS A 4 -11.73 11.19 7.21
C HIS A 4 -11.15 10.33 6.07
N ASN A 5 -10.10 9.57 6.36
CA ASN A 5 -9.72 8.46 5.51
C ASN A 5 -10.72 7.35 5.82
N LEU A 6 -11.72 7.18 4.94
CA LEU A 6 -12.64 6.04 5.00
C LEU A 6 -11.80 4.76 4.82
N LYS A 7 -11.36 4.16 5.93
CA LYS A 7 -10.72 2.84 5.92
C LYS A 7 -11.81 1.81 5.69
N VAL A 8 -11.91 1.28 4.48
CA VAL A 8 -12.72 0.09 4.23
C VAL A 8 -11.93 -1.10 4.78
N TYR A 9 -12.16 -1.41 6.06
CA TYR A 9 -11.53 -2.55 6.72
C TYR A 9 -11.89 -3.85 5.96
N GLY A 10 -10.89 -4.49 5.36
CA GLY A 10 -11.04 -5.69 4.51
C GLY A 10 -10.53 -5.53 3.07
N GLU A 11 -10.17 -4.32 2.65
CA GLU A 11 -9.62 -3.99 1.32
C GLU A 11 -8.16 -3.52 1.37
N ASP A 12 -7.37 -4.06 2.32
CA ASP A 12 -5.94 -3.78 2.35
C ASP A 12 -5.26 -4.50 1.18
N LEU A 13 -4.47 -3.77 0.39
CA LEU A 13 -3.59 -4.37 -0.62
C LEU A 13 -2.41 -5.11 0.04
N LEU A 14 -2.02 -4.67 1.24
CA LEU A 14 -1.00 -5.30 2.07
C LEU A 14 -1.25 -4.94 3.55
N ASN A 15 -1.21 -5.92 4.44
CA ASN A 15 -1.26 -5.70 5.89
C ASN A 15 -0.07 -6.37 6.56
N GLY A 16 0.97 -5.58 6.86
CA GLY A 16 2.29 -6.10 7.22
C GLY A 16 2.87 -6.91 6.07
N SER A 17 3.06 -8.21 6.27
CA SER A 17 3.57 -9.15 5.25
C SER A 17 2.48 -9.87 4.47
N THR A 18 1.20 -9.67 4.81
CA THR A 18 0.07 -10.36 4.16
C THR A 18 -0.45 -9.54 3.00
N ALA A 19 -0.25 -10.00 1.77
CA ALA A 19 -0.81 -9.39 0.58
C ALA A 19 -2.33 -9.62 0.52
N GLY A 20 -3.05 -8.60 0.02
CA GLY A 20 -4.47 -8.68 -0.29
C GLY A 20 -4.73 -8.36 -1.76
N VAL A 21 -5.95 -8.64 -2.19
CA VAL A 21 -6.42 -8.37 -3.56
C VAL A 21 -7.67 -7.51 -3.47
N VAL A 22 -7.66 -6.39 -4.16
CA VAL A 22 -8.76 -5.42 -4.17
C VAL A 22 -9.23 -5.21 -5.60
N LYS A 23 -10.55 -5.18 -5.80
CA LYS A 23 -11.13 -4.85 -7.09
C LYS A 23 -11.00 -3.35 -7.33
N ALA A 24 -10.28 -2.97 -8.38
CA ALA A 24 -10.04 -1.58 -8.76
C ALA A 24 -11.11 -1.01 -9.72
N GLN A 25 -11.93 -1.88 -10.32
CA GLN A 25 -12.96 -1.44 -11.27
C GLN A 25 -14.24 -0.96 -10.59
N GLY A 26 -14.53 0.33 -10.77
CA GLY A 26 -15.79 1.01 -10.46
C GLY A 26 -15.82 2.40 -11.08
N ASN A 27 -17.00 2.98 -11.31
CA ASN A 27 -17.17 4.32 -11.91
C ASN A 27 -16.73 5.49 -10.98
N MET A 28 -15.88 5.23 -9.99
CA MET A 28 -15.74 6.07 -8.80
C MET A 28 -14.65 7.16 -8.88
N GLY A 29 -13.93 7.29 -9.99
CA GLY A 29 -12.91 8.33 -10.18
C GLY A 29 -11.48 7.78 -10.23
N GLY A 30 -10.49 8.65 -10.04
CA GLY A 30 -9.08 8.26 -10.02
C GLY A 30 -8.76 7.39 -8.80
N LEU A 31 -7.87 6.42 -8.96
CA LEU A 31 -7.44 5.54 -7.88
C LEU A 31 -6.19 6.11 -7.21
N VAL A 32 -6.09 5.92 -5.90
CA VAL A 32 -4.92 6.31 -5.11
C VAL A 32 -4.54 5.17 -4.17
N VAL A 33 -3.26 4.88 -4.09
CA VAL A 33 -2.70 3.95 -3.10
C VAL A 33 -2.06 4.74 -1.99
N ARG A 34 -2.32 4.34 -0.75
CA ARG A 34 -1.75 4.97 0.45
C ARG A 34 -1.10 3.93 1.34
N VAL A 35 0.09 4.25 1.82
CA VAL A 35 0.84 3.43 2.77
C VAL A 35 0.76 4.10 4.14
N PHE A 36 0.27 3.36 5.12
CA PHE A 36 0.12 3.80 6.49
C PHE A 36 1.04 3.01 7.43
N ALA A 37 1.42 3.62 8.53
CA ALA A 37 2.04 2.93 9.65
C ALA A 37 1.02 2.00 10.34
N LYS A 38 1.41 0.74 10.58
CA LYS A 38 0.54 -0.25 11.23
C LYS A 38 0.44 -0.08 12.74
N ALA A 39 1.50 0.42 13.35
CA ALA A 39 1.66 0.60 14.78
C ALA A 39 2.66 1.73 15.07
N ASP A 40 2.65 2.22 16.30
CA ASP A 40 3.61 3.20 16.77
C ASP A 40 5.03 2.63 16.70
N ALA A 41 5.96 3.42 16.17
CA ALA A 41 7.35 3.01 16.00
C ALA A 41 8.29 4.20 16.17
N GLN A 42 9.36 3.99 16.95
CA GLN A 42 10.41 5.00 17.10
C GLN A 42 11.13 5.26 15.77
N THR A 43 11.29 4.22 14.95
CA THR A 43 11.93 4.25 13.65
C THR A 43 11.25 3.27 12.69
N VAL A 44 11.01 3.73 11.45
CA VAL A 44 10.61 2.90 10.32
C VAL A 44 11.69 3.00 9.26
N GLY A 45 12.25 1.87 8.84
CA GLY A 45 13.23 1.81 7.75
C GLY A 45 12.59 2.10 6.39
N SER A 46 13.39 2.51 5.42
CA SER A 46 12.90 2.67 4.05
C SER A 46 12.46 1.34 3.45
N THR A 47 11.38 1.35 2.67
CA THR A 47 10.88 0.16 1.97
C THR A 47 10.22 0.56 0.66
N ASP A 48 10.35 -0.29 -0.36
CA ASP A 48 9.64 -0.10 -1.63
C ASP A 48 8.36 -0.95 -1.63
N VAL A 49 7.24 -0.32 -1.95
CA VAL A 49 5.95 -0.99 -2.13
C VAL A 49 5.62 -1.03 -3.61
N THR A 50 5.65 -2.23 -4.18
CA THR A 50 5.26 -2.46 -5.57
C THR A 50 3.77 -2.72 -5.66
N ILE A 51 3.08 -1.97 -6.51
CA ILE A 51 1.67 -2.16 -6.82
C ILE A 51 1.55 -2.87 -8.17
N LYS A 52 0.77 -3.94 -8.19
CA LYS A 52 0.54 -4.75 -9.39
C LYS A 52 -0.93 -4.88 -9.69
N SER A 53 -1.28 -5.03 -10.96
CA SER A 53 -2.64 -5.32 -11.41
C SER A 53 -2.75 -6.68 -12.09
N GLY A 54 -3.98 -7.19 -12.13
CA GLY A 54 -4.39 -8.39 -12.82
C GLY A 54 -5.86 -8.35 -13.25
N ASP A 55 -6.24 -9.15 -14.24
CA ASP A 55 -7.63 -9.21 -14.74
C ASP A 55 -8.52 -10.21 -14.01
N ASP A 56 -7.95 -11.25 -13.39
CA ASP A 56 -8.68 -12.39 -12.83
C ASP A 56 -8.60 -12.50 -11.29
N GLY A 57 -7.78 -11.68 -10.64
CA GLY A 57 -7.59 -11.68 -9.19
C GLY A 57 -6.62 -12.76 -8.69
N GLU A 58 -6.04 -13.55 -9.58
CA GLU A 58 -5.06 -14.59 -9.26
C GLU A 58 -3.67 -14.27 -9.88
N ASN A 59 -3.66 -13.63 -11.05
CA ASN A 59 -2.45 -13.36 -11.81
C ASN A 59 -2.16 -11.86 -11.90
N PHE A 60 -1.09 -11.42 -11.25
CA PHE A 60 -0.69 -10.00 -11.18
C PHE A 60 0.61 -9.74 -11.97
N GLY A 61 0.51 -9.79 -13.30
CA GLY A 61 1.65 -9.69 -14.21
C GLY A 61 2.13 -8.26 -14.47
N THR A 62 1.26 -7.27 -14.31
CA THR A 62 1.54 -5.88 -14.66
C THR A 62 1.95 -5.10 -13.42
N THR A 63 3.15 -4.50 -13.42
CA THR A 63 3.54 -3.55 -12.36
C THR A 63 3.02 -2.16 -12.73
N ILE A 64 2.18 -1.61 -11.87
CA ILE A 64 1.55 -0.30 -12.07
C ILE A 64 2.49 0.81 -11.62
N THR A 65 3.03 0.68 -10.41
CA THR A 65 3.89 1.69 -9.79
C THR A 65 4.69 1.09 -8.64
N VAL A 66 5.75 1.78 -8.24
CA VAL A 66 6.55 1.49 -7.05
C VAL A 66 6.56 2.73 -6.17
N LEU A 67 6.06 2.60 -4.94
CA LEU A 67 6.07 3.65 -3.94
C LEU A 67 7.30 3.47 -3.06
N ASN A 68 8.18 4.46 -3.02
CA ASN A 68 9.26 4.49 -2.04
C ASN A 68 8.74 5.09 -0.74
N VAL A 69 8.76 4.28 0.33
CA VAL A 69 8.53 4.75 1.68
C VAL A 69 9.88 5.17 2.25
N ALA A 70 10.04 6.47 2.49
CA ALA A 70 11.24 6.99 3.13
C ALA A 70 11.31 6.52 4.60
N SER A 71 12.53 6.44 5.14
CA SER A 71 12.67 6.20 6.57
C SER A 71 12.08 7.36 7.38
N ALA A 72 11.47 7.03 8.51
CA ALA A 72 10.81 8.00 9.38
C ALA A 72 11.07 7.68 10.85
N THR A 73 10.99 8.71 11.70
CA THR A 73 11.18 8.61 13.15
C THR A 73 9.95 9.11 13.88
N ALA A 74 9.68 8.56 15.06
CA ALA A 74 8.51 8.91 15.88
C ALA A 74 7.20 8.83 15.08
N VAL A 75 6.98 7.67 14.45
CA VAL A 75 5.81 7.37 13.63
C VAL A 75 4.69 6.86 14.54
N GLU A 76 3.51 7.44 14.40
CA GLU A 76 2.31 6.96 15.09
C GLU A 76 1.51 6.01 14.19
N LYS A 77 0.75 5.11 14.82
CA LYS A 77 -0.20 4.28 14.10
C LYS A 77 -1.10 5.14 13.22
N ASP A 78 -1.29 4.68 11.97
CA ASP A 78 -2.09 5.32 10.94
C ASP A 78 -1.51 6.60 10.33
N ASP A 79 -0.25 6.92 10.64
CA ASP A 79 0.48 7.95 9.91
C ASP A 79 0.64 7.58 8.44
N LEU A 80 0.41 8.55 7.56
CA LEU A 80 0.61 8.40 6.11
C LEU A 80 2.11 8.50 5.81
N LEU A 81 2.67 7.42 5.29
CA LEU A 81 4.09 7.30 4.99
C LEU A 81 4.40 7.55 3.51
N ALA A 82 3.50 7.14 2.63
CA ALA A 82 3.61 7.39 1.19
C ALA A 82 2.23 7.34 0.53
N GLU A 83 2.07 8.05 -0.59
CA GLU A 83 0.91 7.94 -1.45
C GLU A 83 1.28 8.05 -2.92
N ALA A 84 0.51 7.41 -3.79
CA ALA A 84 0.64 7.54 -5.23
C ALA A 84 -0.72 7.42 -5.91
N ILE A 85 -0.96 8.28 -6.89
CA ILE A 85 -2.12 8.19 -7.77
C ILE A 85 -1.83 7.12 -8.82
N LEU A 86 -2.74 6.18 -8.97
CA LEU A 86 -2.64 5.16 -10.01
C LEU A 86 -3.11 5.73 -11.35
N PRO A 87 -2.57 5.23 -12.48
CA PRO A 87 -3.05 5.62 -13.79
C PRO A 87 -4.50 5.18 -14.01
N TRP A 88 -5.11 5.65 -15.09
CA TRP A 88 -6.53 5.44 -15.39
C TRP A 88 -6.82 4.06 -15.99
N ASP A 89 -5.80 3.37 -16.48
CA ASP A 89 -5.84 2.08 -17.18
C ASP A 89 -5.43 0.89 -16.28
N VAL A 90 -5.83 0.93 -15.00
CA VAL A 90 -5.62 -0.18 -14.07
C VAL A 90 -6.54 -1.34 -14.40
N GLU A 91 -5.99 -2.57 -14.44
CA GLU A 91 -6.76 -3.79 -14.67
C GLU A 91 -7.75 -4.06 -13.50
N LYS A 92 -8.57 -5.10 -13.62
CA LYS A 92 -9.72 -5.33 -12.72
C LYS A 92 -9.37 -5.42 -11.24
N TYR A 93 -8.20 -5.98 -10.93
CA TYR A 93 -7.75 -6.26 -9.58
C TYR A 93 -6.37 -5.68 -9.35
N VAL A 94 -6.11 -5.27 -8.11
CA VAL A 94 -4.84 -4.70 -7.67
C VAL A 94 -4.38 -5.45 -6.42
N THR A 95 -3.06 -5.65 -6.31
CA THR A 95 -2.39 -6.16 -5.12
C THR A 95 -1.15 -5.33 -4.84
N ALA A 96 -0.59 -5.46 -3.63
CA ALA A 96 0.67 -4.83 -3.26
C ALA A 96 1.66 -5.85 -2.69
N ALA A 97 2.93 -5.61 -2.94
CA ALA A 97 4.03 -6.33 -2.33
C ALA A 97 5.07 -5.33 -1.81
N ALA A 98 5.40 -5.41 -0.53
CA ALA A 98 6.51 -4.64 0.03
C ALA A 98 7.81 -5.44 -0.09
N ALA A 99 8.86 -4.78 -0.55
CA ALA A 99 10.22 -5.29 -0.40
C ALA A 99 10.52 -5.48 1.10
N ALA A 100 11.39 -6.45 1.41
CA ALA A 100 11.93 -6.54 2.76
C ALA A 100 12.56 -5.19 3.11
N GLY A 101 12.13 -4.60 4.23
CA GLY A 101 12.71 -3.36 4.71
C GLY A 101 14.20 -3.58 4.91
N SER A 102 15.02 -2.60 4.53
CA SER A 102 16.46 -2.64 4.77
C SER A 102 16.75 -2.36 6.25
N ASP A 103 16.34 -3.27 7.14
CA ASP A 103 16.83 -3.31 8.52
C ASP A 103 17.75 -4.52 8.64
N ALA A 104 19.04 -4.23 8.72
CA ALA A 104 20.11 -5.19 8.50
C ALA A 104 20.34 -6.07 9.73
N SER A 105 19.53 -7.12 9.88
CA SER A 105 19.95 -8.36 10.54
C SER A 105 19.09 -9.55 10.08
N SER A 106 19.67 -10.38 9.21
CA SER A 106 19.27 -11.74 8.81
C SER A 106 17.86 -11.96 8.24
N GLY A 107 17.80 -12.31 6.94
CA GLY A 107 16.65 -12.98 6.33
C GLY A 107 15.52 -12.02 5.95
N ALA A 108 15.50 -11.62 4.67
CA ALA A 108 14.54 -10.70 4.09
C ALA A 108 13.08 -11.07 4.44
N THR A 109 12.51 -10.36 5.41
CA THR A 109 11.09 -10.44 5.78
C THR A 109 10.42 -9.16 5.30
N ALA A 110 9.31 -9.26 4.57
CA ALA A 110 8.53 -8.11 4.09
C ALA A 110 8.21 -7.15 5.25
N SER A 111 8.16 -5.84 4.99
CA SER A 111 7.91 -4.81 6.02
C SER A 111 6.64 -5.09 6.83
N THR A 112 6.78 -5.60 8.05
CA THR A 112 5.65 -5.98 8.92
C THR A 112 4.89 -4.78 9.49
N ASN A 113 5.45 -3.58 9.32
CA ASN A 113 5.05 -2.36 10.03
C ASN A 113 4.20 -1.41 9.20
N ILE A 114 3.81 -1.80 7.98
CA ILE A 114 3.00 -0.96 7.09
C ILE A 114 1.66 -1.62 6.74
N VAL A 115 0.68 -0.79 6.40
CA VAL A 115 -0.58 -1.19 5.78
C VAL A 115 -0.76 -0.40 4.50
N VAL A 116 -1.02 -1.07 3.39
CA VAL A 116 -1.23 -0.46 2.08
C VAL A 116 -2.70 -0.58 1.73
N THR A 117 -3.32 0.53 1.37
CA THR A 117 -4.76 0.62 1.10
C THR A 117 -5.02 1.24 -0.26
N LEU A 118 -6.07 0.77 -0.93
CA LEU A 118 -6.60 1.41 -2.13
C LEU A 118 -7.70 2.40 -1.72
N GLY A 119 -7.70 3.57 -2.35
CA GLY A 119 -8.75 4.57 -2.17
C GLY A 119 -9.20 5.17 -3.50
N TYR A 120 -10.32 5.87 -3.46
CA TYR A 120 -10.89 6.60 -4.58
C TYR A 120 -10.71 8.11 -4.34
N LEU A 121 -10.27 8.82 -5.37
CA LEU A 121 -10.27 10.27 -5.39
C LEU A 121 -11.65 10.77 -5.83
N PRO A 122 -12.22 11.77 -5.13
CA PRO A 122 -13.45 12.41 -5.56
C PRO A 122 -13.27 13.02 -6.96
N ARG A 123 -14.32 12.93 -7.78
CA ARG A 123 -14.40 13.57 -9.08
C ARG A 123 -14.65 15.07 -8.95
#